data_AF-A0A2E0G6S3-F1
#
_entry.id   AF-A0A2E0G6S3-F1
#
_cell.length_a   1.000
_cell.length_b   1.000
_cell.length_c   1.000
_cell.angle_alpha   90.00
_cell.angle_beta   90.00
_cell.angle_gamma   90.00
#
_symmetry.space_group_name_H-M   'P 1'
#
loop_
_entity.id
_entity.type
_entity.pdbx_description
1 polymer ?
#
loop_
_entity_poly.entity_id
_entity_poly.type
_entity_poly.pdbx_seq_one_letter_code
_entity_poly.pdbx_strand_id
1 'polypeptide(L)'
;MWFFMITSYVLICFSAIGLIFIGINHYINIWPTQHISFDLFVSLIFIATQTLIIFFFVGTGVNIKEYTLSKGYKLDNRFYKGILALKRKLYPPTLAVTVLFMITVIVDGAYFLGKINEWWFHIFYILTLYYFFKSSFEQHKAFIGSTNIVLAMTENDRK
;
A
#
# COMPACT_ATOMS: atom_id res chain seq x y z
N MET A 1 -7.99 -9.74 -12.02
CA MET A 1 -7.42 -8.38 -11.82
C MET A 1 -8.39 -7.43 -11.15
N TRP A 2 -9.61 -7.27 -11.69
CA TRP A 2 -10.58 -6.27 -11.22
C TRP A 2 -11.02 -6.45 -9.75
N PHE A 3 -11.34 -7.69 -9.34
CA PHE A 3 -11.67 -8.02 -7.94
C PHE A 3 -10.58 -7.55 -6.96
N PHE A 4 -9.32 -7.93 -7.19
CA PHE A 4 -8.20 -7.54 -6.32
C PHE A 4 -8.03 -6.03 -6.22
N MET A 5 -8.15 -5.31 -7.34
CA MET A 5 -8.02 -3.86 -7.37
C MET A 5 -9.12 -3.16 -6.56
N ILE A 6 -10.39 -3.60 -6.68
CA ILE A 6 -11.50 -3.06 -5.88
C ILE A 6 -11.27 -3.34 -4.39
N THR A 7 -10.93 -4.58 -4.05
CA THR A 7 -10.63 -4.97 -2.67
C THR A 7 -9.50 -4.12 -2.10
N SER A 8 -8.43 -3.88 -2.86
CA SER A 8 -7.34 -2.99 -2.44
C SER A 8 -7.82 -1.56 -2.21
N TYR A 9 -8.66 -0.98 -3.07
CA TYR A 9 -9.18 0.38 -2.84
C TYR A 9 -10.06 0.49 -1.60
N VAL A 10 -10.94 -0.50 -1.38
CA VAL A 10 -11.79 -0.56 -0.19
C VAL A 10 -10.91 -0.63 1.07
N LEU A 11 -9.89 -1.48 1.05
CA LEU A 11 -8.96 -1.63 2.18
C LEU A 11 -8.06 -0.42 2.40
N ILE A 12 -7.63 0.29 1.34
CA ILE A 12 -6.93 1.58 1.45
C ILE A 12 -7.86 2.62 2.11
N CYS A 13 -9.15 2.64 1.75
CA CYS A 13 -10.11 3.55 2.37
C CYS A 13 -10.28 3.25 3.86
N PHE A 14 -10.47 1.97 4.24
CA PHE A 14 -10.51 1.57 5.65
C PHE A 14 -9.22 1.91 6.40
N SER A 15 -8.07 1.73 5.76
CA SER A 15 -6.77 2.11 6.32
C SER A 15 -6.64 3.61 6.54
N ALA A 16 -7.18 4.44 5.63
CA ALA A 16 -7.19 5.89 5.76
C ALA A 16 -8.07 6.34 6.95
N ILE A 17 -9.26 5.75 7.06
CA ILE A 17 -10.18 6.00 8.16
C ILE A 17 -9.50 5.60 9.49
N GLY A 18 -8.89 4.42 9.54
CA GLY A 18 -8.17 3.95 10.72
C GLY A 18 -7.02 4.87 11.12
N LEU A 19 -6.21 5.35 10.16
CA LEU A 19 -5.12 6.29 10.43
C LEU A 19 -5.63 7.60 11.04
N ILE A 20 -6.74 8.13 10.54
CA ILE A 20 -7.38 9.33 11.12
C ILE A 20 -7.85 9.06 12.55
N PHE A 21 -8.46 7.89 12.80
CA PHE A 21 -8.90 7.53 14.14
C PHE A 21 -7.74 7.37 15.12
N ILE A 22 -6.60 6.80 14.71
CA ILE A 22 -5.38 6.76 15.56
C ILE A 22 -5.00 8.20 15.97
N GLY A 23 -4.92 9.11 15.00
CA GLY A 23 -4.61 10.51 15.28
C GLY A 23 -5.61 11.16 16.25
N ILE A 24 -6.91 10.95 16.05
CA ILE A 24 -7.95 11.50 16.95
C ILE A 24 -7.85 10.89 18.35
N ASN A 25 -7.65 9.57 18.44
CA ASN A 25 -7.62 8.84 19.70
C ASN A 25 -6.45 9.31 20.57
N HIS A 26 -5.30 9.62 19.95
CA HIS A 26 -4.14 10.18 20.63
C HIS A 26 -4.47 11.48 21.39
N TYR A 27 -5.28 12.37 20.80
CA TYR A 27 -5.61 13.66 21.43
C TYR A 27 -6.83 13.62 22.35
N ILE A 28 -7.85 12.84 22.00
CA ILE A 28 -9.18 12.90 22.65
C ILE A 28 -9.40 11.74 23.63
N ASN A 29 -8.47 10.77 23.71
CA ASN A 29 -8.48 9.67 24.66
C ASN A 29 -9.85 9.00 24.81
N ILE A 30 -10.50 8.72 23.67
CA ILE A 30 -11.90 8.27 23.57
C ILE A 30 -12.06 6.90 24.24
N TRP A 31 -11.02 6.05 24.17
CA TRP A 31 -10.96 4.75 24.85
C TRP A 31 -9.61 4.51 25.55
N PRO A 32 -9.43 5.03 26.77
CA PRO A 32 -8.14 4.99 27.47
C PRO A 32 -7.62 3.57 27.73
N THR A 33 -8.52 2.61 27.96
CA THR A 33 -8.16 1.21 28.28
C THR A 33 -7.90 0.35 27.03
N GLN A 34 -8.37 0.78 25.86
CA GLN A 34 -8.28 0.01 24.61
C GLN A 34 -7.45 0.71 23.53
N HIS A 35 -6.83 1.85 23.84
CA HIS A 35 -6.06 2.66 22.89
C HIS A 35 -5.05 1.82 22.10
N ILE A 36 -4.14 1.15 22.80
CA ILE A 36 -3.08 0.32 22.19
C ILE A 36 -3.69 -0.82 21.37
N SER A 37 -4.74 -1.47 21.86
CA SER A 37 -5.39 -2.57 21.15
C SER A 37 -6.04 -2.10 19.85
N PHE A 38 -6.63 -0.91 19.84
CA PHE A 38 -7.22 -0.31 18.65
C PHE A 38 -6.14 0.02 17.60
N ASP A 39 -5.04 0.66 18.00
CA ASP A 39 -3.97 1.02 17.07
C ASP A 39 -3.33 -0.23 16.44
N LEU A 40 -3.14 -1.28 17.24
CA LEU A 40 -2.68 -2.58 16.77
C LEU A 40 -3.67 -3.23 15.78
N PHE A 41 -4.97 -3.17 16.08
CA PHE A 41 -6.00 -3.68 15.17
C PHE A 41 -6.00 -2.95 13.81
N VAL A 42 -5.94 -1.61 13.83
CA VAL A 42 -5.83 -0.82 12.60
C VAL A 42 -4.54 -1.14 11.85
N SER A 43 -3.42 -1.34 12.56
CA SER A 43 -2.14 -1.73 11.94
C SER A 43 -2.20 -3.08 11.23
N LEU A 44 -2.97 -4.04 11.77
CA LEU A 44 -3.16 -5.34 11.14
C LEU A 44 -3.88 -5.20 9.80
N ILE A 45 -4.98 -4.42 9.76
CA ILE A 45 -5.72 -4.12 8.53
C ILE A 45 -4.79 -3.41 7.53
N PHE A 46 -4.03 -2.43 8.00
CA PHE A 46 -3.10 -1.67 7.16
C PHE A 46 -2.04 -2.58 6.53
N ILE A 47 -1.35 -3.41 7.31
CA ILE A 47 -0.31 -4.33 6.80
C ILE A 47 -0.92 -5.36 5.84
N ALA A 48 -2.10 -5.90 6.16
CA ALA A 48 -2.81 -6.81 5.25
C ALA A 48 -3.12 -6.13 3.91
N THR A 49 -3.50 -4.85 3.94
CA THR A 49 -3.73 -4.02 2.75
C THR A 49 -2.47 -3.87 1.91
N GLN A 50 -1.35 -3.45 2.51
CA GLN A 50 -0.10 -3.27 1.77
C GLN A 50 0.44 -4.59 1.21
N THR A 51 0.32 -5.67 1.98
CA THR A 51 0.66 -7.03 1.56
C THR A 51 -0.15 -7.46 0.35
N LEU A 52 -1.48 -7.25 0.37
CA LEU A 52 -2.36 -7.56 -0.76
C LEU A 52 -1.94 -6.80 -2.03
N ILE A 53 -1.65 -5.51 -1.91
CA ILE A 53 -1.20 -4.66 -3.03
C ILE A 53 0.11 -5.20 -3.61
N ILE A 54 1.11 -5.47 -2.78
CA ILE A 54 2.39 -6.02 -3.24
C ILE A 54 2.18 -7.36 -3.95
N PHE A 55 1.40 -8.28 -3.36
CA PHE A 55 1.11 -9.57 -3.98
C PHE A 55 0.40 -9.45 -5.33
N PHE A 56 -0.54 -8.51 -5.46
CA PHE A 56 -1.20 -8.23 -6.73
C PHE A 56 -0.18 -7.88 -7.83
N PHE A 57 0.79 -7.01 -7.54
CA PHE A 57 1.81 -6.63 -8.52
C PHE A 57 2.84 -7.74 -8.74
N VAL A 58 3.19 -8.52 -7.71
CA VAL A 58 4.02 -9.72 -7.85
C VAL A 58 3.36 -10.69 -8.84
N GLY A 59 2.13 -11.12 -8.58
CA GLY A 59 1.39 -12.06 -9.42
C GLY A 59 1.17 -11.54 -10.85
N THR A 60 0.75 -10.28 -10.99
CA THR A 60 0.56 -9.67 -12.32
C THR A 60 1.86 -9.64 -13.12
N GLY A 61 2.99 -9.34 -12.47
CA GLY A 61 4.29 -9.33 -13.15
C GLY A 61 4.80 -10.71 -13.55
N VAL A 62 4.49 -11.77 -12.79
CA VAL A 62 4.80 -13.15 -13.19
C VAL A 62 3.96 -13.54 -14.41
N ASN A 63 2.64 -13.28 -14.37
CA ASN A 63 1.74 -13.58 -15.49
C ASN A 63 2.16 -12.87 -16.79
N ILE A 64 2.54 -11.58 -16.72
CA ILE A 64 3.02 -10.83 -17.89
C ILE A 64 4.33 -11.42 -18.42
N LYS A 65 5.25 -11.81 -17.53
CA LYS A 65 6.52 -12.43 -17.92
C LYS A 65 6.29 -13.75 -18.66
N GLU A 66 5.48 -14.65 -18.09
CA GLU A 66 5.18 -15.95 -18.69
C GLU A 66 4.49 -15.82 -20.04
N TYR A 67 3.53 -14.90 -20.16
CA TYR A 67 2.87 -14.61 -21.42
C TYR A 67 3.86 -14.07 -22.49
N THR A 68 4.77 -13.17 -22.11
CA THR A 68 5.76 -12.61 -23.06
C THR A 68 6.72 -13.71 -23.54
N LEU A 69 7.07 -14.66 -22.68
CA LEU A 69 7.93 -15.79 -23.03
C LEU A 69 7.23 -16.78 -23.97
N SER A 70 5.93 -17.04 -23.76
CA SER A 70 5.18 -18.02 -24.57
C SER A 70 4.91 -17.56 -26.01
N LYS A 71 4.78 -16.24 -26.25
CA LYS A 71 4.60 -15.63 -27.58
C LYS A 71 5.90 -15.49 -28.39
N GLY A 72 7.04 -15.89 -27.82
CA GLY A 72 8.37 -15.78 -28.43
C GLY A 72 9.01 -14.39 -28.27
N TYR A 73 10.34 -14.35 -28.21
CA TYR A 73 11.17 -13.17 -27.86
C TYR A 73 10.94 -11.93 -28.76
N LYS A 74 10.26 -12.09 -29.91
CA LYS A 74 9.94 -11.01 -30.85
C LYS A 74 8.72 -10.18 -30.44
N LEU A 75 7.80 -10.70 -29.63
CA LEU A 75 6.68 -9.92 -29.08
C LEU A 75 7.11 -9.15 -27.83
N ASP A 76 7.99 -8.19 -28.09
CA ASP A 76 8.28 -6.98 -27.34
C ASP A 76 8.43 -7.09 -25.81
N ASN A 77 9.70 -7.12 -25.39
CA ASN A 77 10.18 -6.87 -24.03
C ASN A 77 9.62 -5.54 -23.41
N ARG A 78 8.92 -4.69 -24.18
CA ARG A 78 8.16 -3.52 -23.68
C ARG A 78 7.26 -3.84 -22.51
N PHE A 79 6.50 -4.95 -22.53
CA PHE A 79 5.43 -5.18 -21.53
C PHE A 79 6.06 -5.61 -20.21
N TYR A 80 7.05 -6.50 -20.29
CA TYR A 80 7.85 -6.91 -19.14
C TYR A 80 8.67 -5.74 -18.56
N LYS A 81 9.32 -4.92 -19.40
CA LYS A 81 9.99 -3.69 -18.94
C LYS A 81 9.01 -2.68 -18.32
N GLY A 82 7.81 -2.56 -18.88
CA GLY A 82 6.74 -1.70 -18.38
C GLY A 82 6.30 -2.09 -16.97
N ILE A 83 6.03 -3.38 -16.73
CA ILE A 83 5.63 -3.84 -15.40
C ILE A 83 6.77 -3.71 -14.38
N LEU A 84 8.03 -3.92 -14.80
CA LEU A 84 9.19 -3.69 -13.94
C LEU A 84 9.34 -2.20 -13.57
N ALA A 85 9.13 -1.28 -14.52
CA ALA A 85 9.17 0.15 -14.27
C ALA A 85 8.07 0.59 -13.30
N LEU A 86 6.86 0.03 -13.42
CA LEU A 86 5.76 0.26 -12.49
C LEU A 86 6.12 -0.21 -11.07
N LYS A 87 6.63 -1.44 -10.92
CA LYS A 87 7.06 -1.99 -9.62
C LYS A 87 8.11 -1.11 -8.96
N ARG A 88 9.11 -0.66 -9.72
CA ARG A 88 10.19 0.20 -9.21
C ARG A 88 9.69 1.55 -8.69
N LYS A 89 8.61 2.08 -9.27
CA LYS A 89 8.00 3.33 -8.81
C LYS A 89 7.08 3.12 -7.61
N LEU A 90 6.39 1.99 -7.59
CA LEU A 90 5.39 1.62 -6.59
C LEU A 90 5.99 1.16 -5.25
N TYR A 91 7.00 0.29 -5.29
CA TYR A 91 7.48 -0.40 -4.09
C TYR A 91 8.15 0.53 -3.07
N PRO A 92 9.03 1.46 -3.45
CA PRO A 92 9.67 2.34 -2.47
C PRO A 92 8.69 3.15 -1.61
N PRO A 93 7.68 3.87 -2.17
CA PRO A 93 6.72 4.60 -1.33
C PRO A 93 5.82 3.66 -0.52
N THR A 94 5.46 2.49 -1.07
CA THR A 94 4.62 1.49 -0.36
C THR A 94 5.34 0.90 0.86
N LEU A 95 6.62 0.57 0.72
CA LEU A 95 7.42 0.08 1.84
C LEU A 95 7.68 1.18 2.86
N ALA A 96 7.97 2.41 2.40
CA ALA A 96 8.19 3.55 3.29
C ALA A 96 6.97 3.86 4.16
N VAL A 97 5.77 3.93 3.58
CA VAL A 97 4.54 4.13 4.38
C VAL A 97 4.32 2.96 5.35
N THR A 98 4.65 1.74 4.97
CA THR A 98 4.49 0.58 5.85
C THR A 98 5.36 0.67 7.09
N VAL A 99 6.63 1.02 6.92
CA VAL A 99 7.56 1.20 8.03
C VAL A 99 7.13 2.39 8.89
N LEU A 100 6.79 3.53 8.28
CA LEU A 100 6.37 4.73 9.01
C LEU A 100 5.09 4.50 9.81
N PHE A 101 4.12 3.78 9.24
CA PHE A 101 2.88 3.41 9.93
C PHE A 101 3.19 2.57 11.18
N MET A 102 4.04 1.56 11.04
CA MET A 102 4.45 0.73 12.19
C MET A 102 5.18 1.53 13.25
N ILE A 103 6.09 2.42 12.86
CA ILE A 103 6.76 3.32 13.80
C ILE A 103 5.74 4.18 14.53
N THR A 104 4.76 4.75 13.82
CA THR A 104 3.72 5.60 14.40
C THR A 104 2.94 4.85 15.49
N VAL A 105 2.47 3.64 15.20
CA VAL A 105 1.72 2.82 16.16
C VAL A 105 2.56 2.43 17.37
N ILE A 106 3.83 2.06 17.17
CA ILE A 106 4.73 1.69 18.28
C ILE A 106 5.05 2.91 19.16
N VAL A 107 5.32 4.05 18.54
CA VAL A 107 5.60 5.32 19.23
C VAL A 107 4.37 5.75 20.02
N ASP A 108 3.18 5.67 19.42
CA ASP A 108 1.93 6.01 20.11
C ASP A 108 1.72 5.14 21.35
N GLY A 109 1.82 3.81 21.20
CA GLY A 109 1.72 2.88 22.33
C GLY A 109 2.79 3.13 23.42
N ALA A 110 4.02 3.47 23.03
CA ALA A 110 5.08 3.79 23.98
C ALA A 110 4.84 5.11 24.73
N TYR A 111 4.21 6.10 24.08
CA TYR A 111 3.80 7.36 24.71
C TYR A 111 2.73 7.10 25.78
N PHE A 112 1.70 6.31 25.47
CA PHE A 112 0.67 5.93 26.43
C PHE A 112 1.19 5.15 27.63
N LEU A 113 2.30 4.41 27.46
CA LEU A 113 3.01 3.74 28.56
C LEU A 113 3.95 4.68 29.36
N GLY A 114 3.98 5.98 29.03
CA GLY A 114 4.81 6.99 29.67
C GLY A 114 6.32 6.82 29.41
N LYS A 115 6.71 6.12 28.33
CA LYS A 115 8.11 5.79 28.05
C LYS A 115 8.82 6.80 27.15
N ILE A 116 8.07 7.57 26.36
CA ILE A 116 8.62 8.52 25.39
C ILE A 116 7.86 9.85 25.40
N ASN A 117 8.48 10.87 24.81
CA ASN A 117 7.89 12.19 24.61
C ASN A 117 6.87 12.19 23.45
N GLU A 118 5.76 12.88 23.65
CA GLU A 118 4.68 13.10 22.68
C GLU A 118 5.16 13.64 21.32
N TRP A 119 6.18 14.51 21.32
CA TRP A 119 6.71 15.11 20.09
C TRP A 119 7.13 14.09 19.04
N TRP A 120 7.59 12.91 19.45
CA TRP A 120 7.94 11.85 18.51
C TRP A 120 6.72 11.33 17.76
N PHE A 121 5.56 11.23 18.42
CA PHE A 121 4.32 10.84 17.77
C PHE A 121 3.95 11.84 16.67
N HIS A 122 3.96 13.14 16.97
CA HIS A 122 3.61 14.19 16.00
C HIS A 122 4.46 14.14 14.74
N ILE A 123 5.78 13.96 14.89
CA ILE A 123 6.71 13.86 13.75
C ILE A 123 6.37 12.64 12.88
N PHE A 124 6.27 11.46 13.49
CA PHE A 124 6.03 10.23 12.73
C PHE A 124 4.62 10.17 12.16
N TYR A 125 3.61 10.67 12.87
CA TYR A 125 2.23 10.73 12.39
C TYR A 125 2.09 11.62 11.15
N ILE A 126 2.67 12.83 11.17
CA ILE A 126 2.66 13.73 10.00
C ILE A 126 3.40 13.12 8.81
N LEU A 127 4.56 12.50 9.05
CA LEU A 127 5.30 11.79 8.00
C LEU A 127 4.49 10.63 7.42
N THR A 128 3.83 9.85 8.27
CA THR A 128 2.96 8.73 7.86
C THR A 128 1.80 9.23 7.02
N LEU A 129 1.12 10.31 7.41
CA LEU A 129 0.05 10.91 6.59
C LEU A 129 0.56 11.32 5.21
N TYR A 130 1.69 12.03 5.14
CA TYR A 130 2.28 12.44 3.87
C TYR A 130 2.61 11.23 2.97
N TYR A 131 3.28 10.21 3.52
CA TYR A 131 3.63 9.00 2.77
C TYR A 131 2.42 8.14 2.44
N PHE A 132 1.36 8.17 3.24
CA PHE A 132 0.11 7.48 2.99
C PHE A 132 -0.57 8.00 1.72
N PHE A 133 -0.73 9.33 1.61
CA PHE A 133 -1.27 9.94 0.40
C PHE A 133 -0.35 9.69 -0.80
N LYS A 134 0.96 9.95 -0.66
CA LYS A 134 1.94 9.73 -1.72
C LYS A 134 1.91 8.28 -2.24
N SER A 135 1.88 7.30 -1.34
CA SER A 135 1.81 5.88 -1.69
C SER A 135 0.48 5.55 -2.37
N SER A 136 -0.64 6.04 -1.84
CA SER A 136 -1.98 5.80 -2.43
C SER A 136 -2.08 6.32 -3.87
N PHE A 137 -1.49 7.49 -4.16
CA PHE A 137 -1.45 8.02 -5.53
C PHE A 137 -0.59 7.17 -6.46
N GLU A 138 0.58 6.72 -6.01
CA GLU A 138 1.44 5.86 -6.84
C GLU A 138 0.87 4.45 -7.02
N GLN A 139 0.16 3.92 -6.01
CA GLN A 139 -0.63 2.70 -6.10
C GLN A 139 -1.73 2.82 -7.16
N HIS A 140 -2.53 3.89 -7.12
CA HIS A 140 -3.57 4.15 -8.11
C HIS A 140 -3.01 4.21 -9.54
N LYS A 141 -1.93 4.99 -9.76
CA LYS A 141 -1.25 5.07 -11.07
C LYS A 141 -0.74 3.71 -11.52
N ALA A 142 -0.19 2.91 -10.60
CA ALA A 142 0.31 1.58 -10.91
C ALA A 142 -0.82 0.59 -11.27
N PHE A 143 -1.99 0.69 -10.63
CA PHE A 143 -3.17 -0.12 -10.96
C PHE A 143 -3.71 0.18 -12.36
N ILE A 144 -3.77 1.46 -12.73
CA ILE A 144 -4.15 1.86 -14.10
C ILE A 144 -3.09 1.37 -15.10
N GLY A 145 -1.81 1.61 -14.80
CA GLY A 145 -0.70 1.20 -15.66
C GLY A 145 -0.65 -0.30 -15.91
N SER A 146 -0.88 -1.12 -14.87
CA SER A 146 -0.91 -2.58 -15.02
C SER A 146 -2.12 -3.04 -15.84
N THR A 147 -3.29 -2.42 -15.66
CA THR A 147 -4.50 -2.71 -16.44
C THR A 147 -4.29 -2.39 -17.92
N ASN A 148 -3.70 -1.24 -18.24
CA ASN A 148 -3.41 -0.86 -19.62
C ASN A 148 -2.44 -1.83 -20.31
N ILE A 149 -1.42 -2.32 -19.58
CA ILE A 149 -0.48 -3.32 -20.11
C ILE A 149 -1.24 -4.61 -20.46
N VAL A 150 -2.08 -5.11 -19.56
CA VAL A 150 -2.82 -6.35 -19.77
C VAL A 150 -3.84 -6.21 -20.91
N LEU A 151 -4.54 -5.07 -21.01
CA LEU A 151 -5.45 -4.81 -22.12
C LEU A 151 -4.72 -4.82 -23.48
N ALA A 152 -3.59 -4.12 -23.57
CA ALA A 152 -2.77 -4.08 -24.77
C ALA A 152 -2.21 -5.46 -25.17
N MET A 153 -1.94 -6.34 -24.21
CA MET A 153 -1.56 -7.73 -24.49
C MET A 153 -2.74 -8.50 -25.11
N THR A 154 -3.94 -8.39 -24.54
CA THR A 154 -5.12 -9.11 -25.06
C THR A 154 -5.62 -8.61 -26.41
N GLU A 155 -5.41 -7.33 -26.76
CA GLU A 155 -5.76 -6.81 -28.09
C GLU A 155 -4.89 -7.40 -29.20
N ASN A 156 -3.61 -7.67 -28.94
CA ASN A 156 -2.71 -8.30 -29.89
C ASN A 156 -3.03 -9.77 -30.15
N ASP A 157 -3.80 -10.42 -29.28
CA ASP A 157 -4.25 -11.81 -29.45
C ASP A 157 -5.55 -11.95 -30.24
N ARG A 158 -6.29 -10.86 -30.40
CA ARG A 158 -7.55 -10.82 -31.14
C ARG A 158 -7.38 -10.51 -32.63
N LYS A 159 -6.18 -10.15 -33.07
CA LYS A 159 -5.82 -9.90 -34.47
C LYS A 159 -5.01 -11.07 -35.01
#